data_AF-A0A3M1CWI4-F1
#
_entry.id   AF-A0A3M1CWI4-F1
#
_cell.length_a   1.000
_cell.length_b   1.000
_cell.length_c   1.000
_cell.angle_alpha   90.00
_cell.angle_beta   90.00
_cell.angle_gamma   90.00
#
_symmetry.space_group_name_H-M   'P 1'
#
loop_
_entity.id
_entity.type
_entity.pdbx_description
1 polymer ?
#
loop_
_entity_poly.entity_id
_entity_poly.type
_entity_poly.pdbx_seq_one_letter_code
_entity_poly.pdbx_strand_id
1 'polypeptide(L)'
;MNQRRTAALLSLALLGTACGDKGEVGEHLTLTPTALDFGTVPVDSREDRVLTVTNDGSTEVDVLSASLADGDPGTWIVDWPGSTALAPGDHVEITVGFSPEVEGDAAASLLVRTSMSDPSTTVALTGTGGPSEADADGDGYSAADGDCDDGRADVYPGAEESCDGLDNDCSGSPGADETDADGDGWMVCEGDCDDDDRERRPGLAEVCDGKDNDCDGIVQDDRDDDGDGFSLCDGDCDDDDDRAWPGNVEVCDYVDNDCSGGIDDLDGDGDGFSSCPSGGDCDDDDPDAHPVLVDAAADLGGDGTVDAPFRSIGDAFASLDGTCNTIMVRRGSYEAELAVAGGTLTLAGTEEDPATVLVTAPAGARILDVTDGGSVTVRHLVLTGGSAGSDGGAIHADGSNLVLDGVQFLGNSSGGDGGAVAVASGTLSLSGCTFLDNVATDDGGAIAALSSRVDDQDSTYRNNRGARGGAVVWESCSGTLSGGRFEDNEAIDDGGALWVVGGNDLLIEHLELWT
;
A
#
# COMPACT_ATOMS: atom_id res chain seq x y z
N MET A 1 17.29 61.43 -12.38
CA MET A 1 17.90 62.00 -11.16
C MET A 1 18.53 60.88 -10.35
N ASN A 2 19.82 60.61 -10.51
CA ASN A 2 20.78 60.47 -9.42
C ASN A 2 22.15 60.08 -9.98
N GLN A 3 23.16 60.86 -9.58
CA GLN A 3 24.55 60.75 -9.99
C GLN A 3 25.23 59.56 -9.31
N ARG A 4 26.12 58.85 -10.02
CA ARG A 4 27.36 58.36 -9.41
C ARG A 4 28.55 58.63 -10.33
N ARG A 5 29.66 58.95 -9.67
CA ARG A 5 30.75 59.81 -10.12
C ARG A 5 31.84 59.01 -10.82
N THR A 6 32.27 59.51 -11.97
CA THR A 6 33.53 59.17 -12.64
C THR A 6 34.70 59.74 -11.85
N ALA A 7 35.69 58.91 -11.50
CA ALA A 7 36.98 59.35 -10.98
C ALA A 7 38.08 58.85 -11.93
N ALA A 8 38.45 59.71 -12.88
CA ALA A 8 39.69 59.59 -13.63
C ALA A 8 40.83 60.10 -12.74
N LEU A 9 41.86 59.27 -12.51
CA LEU A 9 43.09 59.70 -11.84
C LEU A 9 44.27 59.60 -12.79
N LEU A 10 44.56 60.79 -13.28
CA LEU A 10 45.75 61.32 -13.91
C LEU A 10 47.07 60.66 -13.47
N SER A 11 47.82 60.25 -14.49
CA SER A 11 49.26 60.00 -14.53
C SER A 11 50.08 61.10 -13.84
N LEU A 12 50.98 60.71 -12.95
CA LEU A 12 52.03 61.58 -12.41
C LEU A 12 53.41 60.93 -12.63
N ALA A 13 54.08 61.37 -13.70
CA ALA A 13 55.49 61.09 -13.91
C ALA A 13 56.33 61.92 -12.93
N LEU A 14 57.10 61.25 -12.08
CA LEU A 14 58.19 61.87 -11.32
C LEU A 14 59.52 61.36 -11.90
N LEU A 15 60.18 62.20 -12.69
CA LEU A 15 61.62 62.12 -12.90
C LEU A 15 62.32 62.54 -11.59
N GLY A 16 62.83 61.57 -10.86
CA GLY A 16 63.73 61.76 -9.73
C GLY A 16 65.06 61.07 -10.00
N THR A 17 66.01 61.79 -10.59
CA THR A 17 67.42 61.41 -10.56
C THR A 17 67.91 61.41 -9.12
N ALA A 18 68.09 60.22 -8.54
CA ALA A 18 68.86 59.99 -7.33
C ALA A 18 70.03 59.05 -7.68
N CYS A 19 71.22 59.64 -7.75
CA CYS A 19 72.48 58.91 -7.75
C CYS A 19 72.84 58.64 -6.28
N GLY A 20 72.83 57.37 -5.87
CA GLY A 20 73.27 56.92 -4.54
C GLY A 20 73.36 55.40 -4.50
N ASP A 21 74.59 54.90 -4.35
CA ASP A 21 75.04 53.49 -4.28
C ASP A 21 74.68 52.57 -5.45
N LYS A 22 75.61 52.44 -6.42
CA LYS A 22 75.80 51.16 -7.10
C LYS A 22 76.51 50.21 -6.13
N GLY A 23 75.76 49.65 -5.20
CA GLY A 23 76.04 48.26 -4.84
C GLY A 23 75.83 47.46 -6.11
N GLU A 24 76.87 46.79 -6.62
CA GLU A 24 76.68 45.82 -7.70
C GLU A 24 75.70 44.76 -7.19
N VAL A 25 74.43 44.83 -7.62
CA VAL A 25 73.47 43.75 -7.41
C VAL A 25 73.96 42.63 -8.30
N GLY A 26 74.47 41.55 -7.71
CA GLY A 26 75.11 40.44 -8.43
C GLY A 26 74.13 39.74 -9.39
N GLU A 27 73.69 38.54 -9.01
CA GLU A 27 72.64 37.80 -9.71
C GLU A 27 71.26 38.32 -9.23
N HIS A 28 70.39 38.77 -10.12
CA HIS A 28 69.01 39.16 -9.80
C HIS A 28 68.11 39.04 -11.03
N LEU A 29 66.88 38.55 -10.83
CA LEU A 29 65.84 38.50 -11.85
C LEU A 29 64.53 39.07 -11.31
N THR A 30 63.77 39.74 -12.19
CA THR A 30 62.41 40.20 -11.90
C THR A 30 61.41 39.48 -12.81
N LEU A 31 60.33 38.96 -12.22
CA LEU A 31 59.21 38.32 -12.92
C LEU A 31 58.03 39.27 -12.97
N THR A 32 57.53 39.56 -14.19
CA THR A 32 56.41 40.47 -14.40
C THR A 32 55.35 39.82 -15.30
N PRO A 33 54.10 39.66 -14.84
CA PRO A 33 53.60 39.95 -13.48
C PRO A 33 54.11 38.93 -12.43
N THR A 34 53.93 39.23 -11.14
CA THR A 34 54.34 38.31 -10.04
C THR A 34 53.36 37.16 -9.80
N ALA A 35 52.18 37.20 -10.44
CA ALA A 35 51.15 36.16 -10.49
C ALA A 35 50.38 36.30 -11.81
N LEU A 36 49.87 35.19 -12.35
CA LEU A 36 49.01 35.18 -13.53
C LEU A 36 47.58 34.82 -13.12
N ASP A 37 46.68 35.79 -13.27
CA ASP A 37 45.25 35.60 -13.07
C ASP A 37 44.54 35.62 -14.43
N PHE A 38 43.86 34.52 -14.73
CA PHE A 38 43.15 34.31 -15.99
C PHE A 38 41.71 34.80 -15.92
N GLY A 39 41.18 35.07 -14.73
CA GLY A 39 39.76 35.37 -14.53
C GLY A 39 38.86 34.17 -14.84
N THR A 40 37.62 34.43 -15.21
CA THR A 40 36.68 33.39 -15.65
C THR A 40 36.89 33.06 -17.11
N VAL A 41 37.07 31.78 -17.42
CA VAL A 41 37.26 31.24 -18.77
C VAL A 41 36.23 30.12 -18.96
N PRO A 42 35.36 30.17 -19.99
CA PRO A 42 34.40 29.11 -20.27
C PRO A 42 35.06 27.74 -20.32
N VAL A 43 34.38 26.71 -19.82
CA VAL A 43 34.87 25.33 -19.98
C VAL A 43 35.07 24.99 -21.46
N ASP A 44 36.06 24.14 -21.73
CA ASP A 44 36.49 23.75 -23.08
C ASP A 44 37.01 24.90 -23.97
N SER A 45 37.21 26.09 -23.40
CA SER A 45 37.92 27.20 -24.05
C SER A 45 39.33 27.39 -23.47
N ARG A 46 40.16 28.24 -24.10
CA ARG A 46 41.54 28.50 -23.66
C ARG A 46 41.86 29.99 -23.70
N GLU A 47 42.44 30.48 -22.62
CA GLU A 47 43.01 31.83 -22.53
C GLU A 47 44.51 31.77 -22.21
N ASP A 48 45.30 32.60 -22.88
CA ASP A 48 46.76 32.68 -22.68
C ASP A 48 47.16 33.99 -21.97
N ARG A 49 48.19 33.90 -21.12
CA ARG A 49 48.86 35.04 -20.48
C ARG A 49 50.37 34.90 -20.58
N VAL A 50 51.08 36.02 -20.61
CA VAL A 50 52.54 36.06 -20.77
C VAL A 50 53.21 36.49 -19.47
N LEU A 51 54.21 35.73 -19.04
CA LEU A 51 55.12 36.05 -17.96
C LEU A 51 56.49 36.44 -18.53
N THR A 52 56.96 37.63 -18.22
CA THR A 52 58.28 38.11 -18.62
C THR A 52 59.29 37.94 -17.49
N VAL A 53 60.36 37.20 -17.74
CA VAL A 53 61.51 37.05 -16.82
C VAL A 53 62.63 37.96 -17.31
N THR A 54 63.00 38.97 -16.53
CA THR A 54 64.01 39.98 -16.90
C THR A 54 65.24 39.87 -16.00
N ASN A 55 66.44 39.89 -16.58
CA ASN A 55 67.68 40.05 -15.82
C ASN A 55 67.98 41.53 -15.58
N ASP A 56 67.68 42.00 -14.37
CA ASP A 56 67.97 43.35 -13.88
C ASP A 56 69.20 43.40 -12.95
N GLY A 57 69.93 42.30 -12.83
CA GLY A 57 71.23 42.21 -12.17
C GLY A 57 72.39 42.69 -13.05
N SER A 58 73.62 42.38 -12.62
CA SER A 58 74.86 42.78 -13.30
C SER A 58 75.68 41.60 -13.86
N THR A 59 75.20 40.38 -13.65
CA THR A 59 75.82 39.13 -14.11
C THR A 59 74.85 38.32 -14.97
N GLU A 60 75.38 37.51 -15.89
CA GLU A 60 74.56 36.63 -16.74
C GLU A 60 73.90 35.53 -15.88
N VAL A 61 72.62 35.25 -16.14
CA VAL A 61 71.84 34.22 -15.43
C VAL A 61 71.14 33.33 -16.46
N ASP A 62 71.26 32.02 -16.29
CA ASP A 62 70.53 31.06 -17.13
C ASP A 62 69.15 30.79 -16.54
N VAL A 63 68.11 30.91 -17.36
CA VAL A 63 66.80 30.32 -17.08
C VAL A 63 66.83 28.88 -17.61
N LEU A 64 66.86 27.93 -16.69
CA LEU A 64 67.10 26.51 -16.97
C LEU A 64 65.80 25.79 -17.36
N SER A 65 64.69 26.10 -16.70
CA SER A 65 63.38 25.52 -17.00
C SER A 65 62.23 26.38 -16.50
N ALA A 66 61.10 26.33 -17.20
CA ALA A 66 59.80 26.75 -16.71
C ALA A 66 58.85 25.54 -16.81
N SER A 67 58.30 25.11 -15.68
CA SER A 67 57.41 23.95 -15.60
C SER A 67 56.43 24.10 -14.46
N LEU A 68 55.27 23.44 -14.55
CA LEU A 68 54.35 23.35 -13.42
C LEU A 68 55.01 22.68 -12.21
N ALA A 69 54.84 23.27 -11.03
CA ALA A 69 55.19 22.66 -9.75
C ALA A 69 54.06 21.73 -9.24
N ASP A 70 52.82 22.11 -9.56
CA ASP A 70 51.55 21.46 -9.25
C ASP A 70 50.52 21.87 -10.34
N GLY A 71 49.31 21.32 -10.25
CA GLY A 71 48.25 21.52 -11.25
C GLY A 71 48.28 20.50 -12.39
N ASP A 72 47.14 20.34 -13.06
CA ASP A 72 46.97 19.41 -14.17
C ASP A 72 47.52 20.02 -15.48
N PRO A 73 48.39 19.30 -16.23
CA PRO A 73 48.94 19.78 -17.50
C PRO A 73 47.93 19.92 -18.66
N GLY A 74 46.73 19.34 -18.54
CA GLY A 74 45.60 19.58 -19.44
C GLY A 74 44.92 20.91 -19.16
N THR A 75 44.81 21.30 -17.88
CA THR A 75 44.25 22.59 -17.46
C THR A 75 45.23 23.76 -17.60
N TRP A 76 46.51 23.52 -17.30
CA TRP A 76 47.57 24.54 -17.33
C TRP A 76 48.64 24.18 -18.35
N ILE A 77 48.79 25.00 -19.38
CA ILE A 77 49.68 24.73 -20.51
C ILE A 77 50.86 25.70 -20.44
N VAL A 78 52.09 25.18 -20.29
CA VAL A 78 53.30 26.03 -20.24
C VAL A 78 54.06 25.93 -21.55
N ASP A 79 54.01 27.01 -22.34
CA ASP A 79 54.72 27.16 -23.60
C ASP A 79 56.07 27.87 -23.35
N TRP A 80 57.12 27.07 -23.14
CA TRP A 80 58.48 27.53 -22.82
C TRP A 80 59.44 27.36 -24.01
N PRO A 81 60.13 28.42 -24.49
CA PRO A 81 61.08 28.34 -25.62
C PRO A 81 62.34 27.50 -25.38
N GLY A 82 62.59 27.02 -24.16
CA GLY A 82 63.79 26.25 -23.79
C GLY A 82 64.84 27.07 -23.05
N SER A 83 65.86 26.39 -22.52
CA SER A 83 66.89 27.03 -21.69
C SER A 83 67.54 28.23 -22.39
N THR A 84 67.59 29.37 -21.70
CA THR A 84 68.01 30.65 -22.25
C THR A 84 68.95 31.37 -21.28
N ALA A 85 70.12 31.79 -21.78
CA ALA A 85 71.05 32.65 -21.04
C ALA A 85 70.63 34.11 -21.18
N LEU A 86 70.46 34.82 -20.07
CA LEU A 86 70.05 36.24 -20.07
C LEU A 86 71.24 37.12 -19.65
N ALA A 87 71.75 37.93 -20.58
CA ALA A 87 72.71 38.98 -20.23
C ALA A 87 72.01 40.10 -19.45
N PRO A 88 72.75 40.97 -18.72
CA PRO A 88 72.16 42.10 -18.01
C PRO A 88 71.31 42.98 -18.95
N GLY A 89 70.01 43.11 -18.64
CA GLY A 89 69.01 43.83 -19.43
C GLY A 89 68.20 42.99 -20.42
N ASP A 90 68.55 41.72 -20.63
CA ASP A 90 67.79 40.80 -21.49
C ASP A 90 66.57 40.21 -20.74
N HIS A 91 65.62 39.68 -21.50
CA HIS A 91 64.43 39.02 -20.99
C HIS A 91 64.02 37.83 -21.85
N VAL A 92 63.20 36.95 -21.26
CA VAL A 92 62.51 35.86 -21.96
C VAL A 92 61.04 35.87 -21.55
N GLU A 93 60.17 35.52 -22.50
CA GLU A 93 58.74 35.40 -22.30
C GLU A 93 58.35 33.92 -22.17
N ILE A 94 57.48 33.64 -21.20
CA ILE A 94 56.86 32.34 -20.95
C ILE A 94 55.37 32.53 -21.14
N THR A 95 54.77 31.82 -22.10
CA THR A 95 53.32 31.82 -22.25
C THR A 95 52.73 30.71 -21.40
N VAL A 96 51.71 31.04 -20.62
CA VAL A 96 50.93 30.09 -19.84
C VAL A 96 49.49 30.17 -20.32
N GLY A 97 48.91 29.04 -20.70
CA GLY A 97 47.51 28.88 -21.04
C GLY A 97 46.70 28.27 -19.90
N PHE A 98 45.46 28.72 -19.74
CA PHE A 98 44.45 28.13 -18.88
C PHE A 98 43.29 27.61 -19.72
N SER A 99 43.00 26.30 -19.60
CA SER A 99 41.98 25.58 -20.37
C SER A 99 41.12 24.75 -19.40
N PRO A 100 40.12 25.33 -18.73
CA PRO A 100 39.31 24.61 -17.75
C PRO A 100 38.42 23.55 -18.43
N GLU A 101 38.37 22.34 -17.86
CA GLU A 101 37.44 21.27 -18.30
C GLU A 101 36.20 21.17 -17.41
N VAL A 102 36.21 21.84 -16.27
CA VAL A 102 35.11 21.87 -15.30
C VAL A 102 34.96 23.28 -14.74
N GLU A 103 33.74 23.64 -14.35
CA GLU A 103 33.48 24.90 -13.67
C GLU A 103 34.12 24.97 -12.29
N GLY A 104 34.46 26.19 -11.87
CA GLY A 104 34.98 26.48 -10.53
C GLY A 104 36.45 26.89 -10.51
N ASP A 105 36.91 27.23 -9.31
CA ASP A 105 38.23 27.82 -9.10
C ASP A 105 39.35 26.80 -9.30
N ALA A 106 40.34 27.18 -10.11
CA ALA A 106 41.56 26.44 -10.35
C ALA A 106 42.78 27.28 -9.95
N ALA A 107 43.75 26.62 -9.32
CA ALA A 107 45.02 27.24 -8.96
C ALA A 107 46.19 26.28 -9.22
N ALA A 108 47.33 26.84 -9.61
CA ALA A 108 48.58 26.13 -9.80
C ALA A 108 49.78 27.07 -9.57
N SER A 109 50.98 26.51 -9.63
CA SER A 109 52.24 27.21 -9.43
C SER A 109 53.19 26.90 -10.57
N LEU A 110 53.64 27.92 -11.29
CA LEU A 110 54.72 27.80 -12.25
C LEU A 110 56.07 27.88 -11.54
N LEU A 111 56.90 26.85 -11.66
CA LEU A 111 58.27 26.81 -11.17
C LEU A 111 59.25 27.26 -12.25
N VAL A 112 59.94 28.37 -12.01
CA VAL A 112 61.05 28.85 -12.84
C VAL A 112 62.36 28.51 -12.14
N ARG A 113 63.20 27.70 -12.78
CA ARG A 113 64.53 27.32 -12.28
C ARG A 113 65.62 28.10 -12.98
N THR A 114 66.62 28.55 -12.22
CA THR A 114 67.70 29.41 -12.71
C THR A 114 69.06 28.90 -12.25
N SER A 115 70.14 29.46 -12.80
CA SER A 115 71.51 29.20 -12.36
C SER A 115 71.94 29.96 -11.09
N MET A 116 71.04 30.76 -10.49
CA MET A 116 71.35 31.62 -9.34
C MET A 116 71.59 30.82 -8.05
N SER A 117 72.21 31.46 -7.06
CA SER A 117 72.39 30.89 -5.71
C SER A 117 71.10 30.53 -4.97
N ASP A 118 69.98 31.20 -5.28
CA ASP A 118 68.62 30.76 -4.94
C ASP A 118 67.89 30.35 -6.25
N PRO A 119 67.99 29.07 -6.64
CA PRO A 119 67.81 28.64 -8.02
C PRO A 119 66.34 28.44 -8.43
N SER A 120 65.36 28.83 -7.61
CA SER A 120 63.94 28.60 -7.93
C SER A 120 63.00 29.70 -7.43
N THR A 121 62.12 30.16 -8.31
CA THR A 121 61.00 31.07 -7.97
C THR A 121 59.70 30.46 -8.48
N THR A 122 58.64 30.57 -7.68
CA THR A 122 57.29 30.13 -8.04
C THR A 122 56.39 31.32 -8.37
N VAL A 123 55.62 31.22 -9.44
CA VAL A 123 54.58 32.19 -9.83
C VAL A 123 53.22 31.54 -9.62
N ALA A 124 52.34 32.20 -8.87
CA ALA A 124 50.98 31.72 -8.66
C ALA A 124 50.16 31.89 -9.94
N LEU A 125 49.40 30.86 -10.28
CA LEU A 125 48.44 30.82 -11.38
C LEU A 125 47.04 30.65 -10.78
N THR A 126 46.10 31.50 -11.19
CA THR A 126 44.69 31.43 -10.76
C THR A 126 43.75 31.63 -11.95
N GLY A 127 42.62 30.95 -11.95
CA GLY A 127 41.55 31.10 -12.93
C GLY A 127 40.30 30.38 -12.46
N THR A 128 39.15 30.67 -13.07
CA THR A 128 37.88 30.01 -12.75
C THR A 128 37.28 29.47 -14.04
N GLY A 129 36.91 28.18 -14.08
CA GLY A 129 36.09 27.64 -15.15
C GLY A 129 34.68 28.24 -15.07
N GLY A 130 34.27 28.94 -16.13
CA GLY A 130 32.93 29.51 -16.29
C GLY A 130 32.00 28.61 -17.12
N PRO A 131 30.73 29.00 -17.26
CA PRO A 131 29.74 28.23 -18.00
C PRO A 131 30.17 27.98 -19.46
N SER A 132 29.68 26.88 -20.02
CA SER A 132 29.94 26.46 -21.40
C SER A 132 29.35 27.48 -22.40
N GLU A 133 30.06 27.70 -23.51
CA GLU A 133 29.58 28.47 -24.66
C GLU A 133 29.04 27.57 -25.79
N ALA A 134 29.04 26.25 -25.58
CA ALA A 134 28.40 25.32 -26.48
C ALA A 134 26.90 25.31 -26.22
N ASP A 135 26.12 25.59 -27.25
CA ASP A 135 24.66 25.38 -27.31
C ASP A 135 24.41 23.89 -27.61
N ALA A 136 24.05 23.12 -26.57
CA ALA A 136 24.05 21.66 -26.63
C ALA A 136 22.73 21.08 -27.16
N ASP A 137 21.61 21.79 -27.04
CA ASP A 137 20.30 21.37 -27.56
C ASP A 137 19.87 22.05 -28.87
N GLY A 138 20.56 23.13 -29.27
CA GLY A 138 20.40 23.83 -30.53
C GLY A 138 19.30 24.90 -30.54
N ASP A 139 18.88 25.43 -29.40
CA ASP A 139 17.87 26.48 -29.30
C ASP A 139 18.43 27.92 -29.52
N GLY A 140 19.75 28.06 -29.47
CA GLY A 140 20.48 29.31 -29.67
C GLY A 140 20.92 30.02 -28.38
N TYR A 141 20.72 29.42 -27.22
CA TYR A 141 21.23 29.84 -25.93
C TYR A 141 22.18 28.76 -25.40
N SER A 142 23.30 29.18 -24.81
CA SER A 142 24.19 28.28 -24.08
C SER A 142 24.06 28.53 -22.58
N ALA A 143 24.64 27.65 -21.75
CA ALA A 143 24.77 27.92 -20.32
C ALA A 143 25.40 29.30 -20.01
N ALA A 144 26.33 29.78 -20.86
CA ALA A 144 26.93 31.11 -20.73
C ALA A 144 25.99 32.27 -21.10
N ASP A 145 25.00 32.03 -21.97
CA ASP A 145 23.96 32.98 -22.34
C ASP A 145 22.80 33.06 -21.33
N GLY A 146 22.83 32.21 -20.29
CA GLY A 146 21.86 32.18 -19.20
C GLY A 146 20.85 31.04 -19.29
N ASP A 147 21.09 30.06 -20.16
CA ASP A 147 20.31 28.83 -20.19
C ASP A 147 20.49 28.03 -18.88
N CYS A 148 19.36 27.69 -18.27
CA CYS A 148 19.29 26.96 -17.01
C CYS A 148 19.25 25.43 -17.20
N ASP A 149 18.97 24.91 -18.40
CA ASP A 149 19.09 23.50 -18.79
C ASP A 149 19.43 23.36 -20.28
N ASP A 150 20.70 23.60 -20.63
CA ASP A 150 21.33 23.51 -21.98
C ASP A 150 21.26 22.09 -22.62
N GLY A 151 20.50 21.17 -22.03
CA GLY A 151 20.11 19.89 -22.62
C GLY A 151 18.67 19.86 -23.17
N ARG A 152 17.91 20.96 -23.07
CA ARG A 152 16.48 21.06 -23.35
C ARG A 152 16.13 22.33 -24.13
N ALA A 153 15.87 22.16 -25.43
CA ALA A 153 15.56 23.26 -26.33
C ALA A 153 14.24 24.02 -26.04
N ASP A 154 13.45 23.59 -25.05
CA ASP A 154 12.26 24.26 -24.52
C ASP A 154 12.53 25.01 -23.20
N VAL A 155 13.77 25.05 -22.74
CA VAL A 155 14.20 25.74 -21.51
C VAL A 155 15.25 26.79 -21.90
N TYR A 156 14.87 28.06 -21.95
CA TYR A 156 15.78 29.15 -22.26
C TYR A 156 15.25 30.50 -21.76
N PRO A 157 16.12 31.51 -21.57
CA PRO A 157 15.70 32.82 -21.11
C PRO A 157 14.55 33.44 -21.94
N GLY A 158 13.38 33.55 -21.33
CA GLY A 158 12.17 34.11 -21.95
C GLY A 158 11.38 33.16 -22.86
N ALA A 159 11.52 31.84 -22.68
CA ALA A 159 10.59 30.85 -23.23
C ALA A 159 9.15 31.07 -22.73
N GLU A 160 8.19 30.35 -23.32
CA GLU A 160 6.82 30.29 -22.82
C GLU A 160 6.71 29.12 -21.84
N GLU A 161 6.20 29.37 -20.64
CA GLU A 161 5.99 28.33 -19.63
C GLU A 161 5.03 27.26 -20.15
N SER A 162 5.48 26.02 -20.08
CA SER A 162 4.70 24.85 -20.41
C SER A 162 4.33 24.14 -19.13
N CYS A 163 3.08 23.69 -19.04
CA CYS A 163 2.52 23.02 -17.87
C CYS A 163 3.15 21.62 -17.64
N ASP A 164 4.41 21.60 -17.22
CA ASP A 164 5.24 20.41 -16.99
C ASP A 164 6.07 20.50 -15.69
N GLY A 165 5.87 21.58 -14.91
CA GLY A 165 6.51 21.83 -13.62
C GLY A 165 7.96 22.26 -13.71
N LEU A 166 8.45 22.67 -14.88
CA LEU A 166 9.79 23.22 -15.09
C LEU A 166 9.76 24.74 -15.13
N ASP A 167 10.94 25.34 -15.00
CA ASP A 167 11.16 26.78 -15.20
C ASP A 167 11.66 26.95 -16.63
N ASN A 168 10.74 26.98 -17.61
CA ASN A 168 11.10 27.01 -19.02
C ASN A 168 11.76 28.34 -19.40
N ASP A 169 11.36 29.45 -18.77
CA ASP A 169 11.86 30.79 -19.12
C ASP A 169 13.11 31.23 -18.32
N CYS A 170 13.63 30.34 -17.46
CA CYS A 170 14.76 30.56 -16.56
C CYS A 170 14.60 31.80 -15.65
N SER A 171 13.38 32.12 -15.23
CA SER A 171 13.09 33.24 -14.32
C SER A 171 13.41 32.94 -12.85
N GLY A 172 13.68 31.67 -12.52
CA GLY A 172 14.07 31.18 -11.20
C GLY A 172 12.95 30.42 -10.47
N SER A 173 11.82 30.17 -11.11
CA SER A 173 10.73 29.32 -10.62
C SER A 173 9.78 28.96 -11.77
N PRO A 174 9.16 27.76 -11.75
CA PRO A 174 8.01 27.45 -12.61
C PRO A 174 6.90 28.51 -12.45
N GLY A 175 6.04 28.64 -13.46
CA GLY A 175 4.88 29.52 -13.39
C GLY A 175 4.03 29.27 -12.14
N ALA A 176 3.36 30.31 -11.63
CA ALA A 176 2.53 30.18 -10.42
C ALA A 176 1.38 29.17 -10.59
N ASP A 177 0.97 28.90 -11.84
CA ASP A 177 -0.10 27.97 -12.18
C ASP A 177 0.41 26.54 -12.46
N GLU A 178 1.71 26.27 -12.29
CA GLU A 178 2.42 25.01 -12.62
C GLU A 178 3.02 24.34 -11.37
N THR A 179 2.57 24.77 -10.20
CA THR A 179 2.88 24.12 -8.93
C THR A 179 1.62 23.40 -8.48
N ASP A 180 1.76 22.15 -8.06
CA ASP A 180 0.74 21.39 -7.35
C ASP A 180 0.93 21.70 -5.85
N ALA A 181 0.18 22.68 -5.33
CA ALA A 181 0.44 23.22 -3.99
C ALA A 181 -0.18 22.38 -2.86
N ASP A 182 -1.24 21.63 -3.13
CA ASP A 182 -1.91 20.73 -2.16
C ASP A 182 -1.46 19.25 -2.27
N GLY A 183 -0.69 18.91 -3.30
CA GLY A 183 -0.03 17.62 -3.49
C GLY A 183 -0.94 16.54 -4.03
N ASP A 184 -1.92 16.90 -4.83
CA ASP A 184 -2.99 16.02 -5.28
C ASP A 184 -2.78 15.45 -6.69
N GLY A 185 -1.77 15.97 -7.38
CA GLY A 185 -1.35 15.55 -8.71
C GLY A 185 -1.96 16.35 -9.85
N TRP A 186 -2.74 17.40 -9.58
CA TRP A 186 -3.23 18.36 -10.57
C TRP A 186 -2.60 19.73 -10.33
N MET A 187 -2.34 20.45 -11.42
CA MET A 187 -1.91 21.84 -11.38
C MET A 187 -3.05 22.72 -11.87
N VAL A 188 -3.05 24.00 -11.47
CA VAL A 188 -4.03 25.00 -11.97
C VAL A 188 -4.06 25.03 -13.51
N CYS A 189 -2.90 24.94 -14.16
CA CYS A 189 -2.81 24.89 -15.62
C CYS A 189 -3.38 23.60 -16.24
N GLU A 190 -3.58 22.53 -15.47
CA GLU A 190 -4.22 21.27 -15.89
C GLU A 190 -5.72 21.21 -15.60
N GLY A 191 -6.28 22.26 -14.98
CA GLY A 191 -7.72 22.37 -14.71
C GLY A 191 -8.10 22.23 -13.24
N ASP A 192 -7.13 22.25 -12.33
CA ASP A 192 -7.40 22.39 -10.90
C ASP A 192 -8.11 23.73 -10.60
N CYS A 193 -9.21 23.66 -9.85
CA CYS A 193 -10.00 24.82 -9.50
C CYS A 193 -9.72 25.36 -8.07
N ASP A 194 -8.88 24.70 -7.28
CA ASP A 194 -8.39 25.12 -5.97
C ASP A 194 -7.07 24.42 -5.57
N ASP A 195 -5.96 25.01 -5.99
CA ASP A 195 -4.59 24.51 -5.72
C ASP A 195 -4.20 24.40 -4.23
N ASP A 196 -5.07 24.86 -3.31
CA ASP A 196 -4.89 24.74 -1.86
C ASP A 196 -5.77 23.61 -1.24
N ASP A 197 -6.57 22.89 -2.03
CA ASP A 197 -7.57 21.92 -1.58
C ASP A 197 -7.66 20.65 -2.45
N ARG A 198 -6.90 19.61 -2.05
CA ARG A 198 -6.78 18.30 -2.73
C ARG A 198 -8.09 17.55 -3.01
N GLU A 199 -9.20 18.03 -2.44
CA GLU A 199 -10.55 17.50 -2.61
C GLU A 199 -11.30 18.25 -3.72
N ARG A 200 -10.62 19.11 -4.49
CA ARG A 200 -11.18 19.92 -5.57
C ARG A 200 -10.37 19.84 -6.86
N ARG A 201 -10.62 18.80 -7.66
CA ARG A 201 -9.92 18.59 -8.94
C ARG A 201 -10.77 17.83 -9.95
N PRO A 202 -10.41 17.89 -11.25
CA PRO A 202 -11.08 17.13 -12.29
C PRO A 202 -11.32 15.64 -11.97
N GLY A 203 -12.59 15.23 -12.01
CA GLY A 203 -13.00 13.82 -11.92
C GLY A 203 -13.07 13.23 -10.51
N LEU A 204 -13.05 14.07 -9.47
CA LEU A 204 -13.52 13.65 -8.14
C LEU A 204 -15.04 13.48 -8.11
N ALA A 205 -15.55 12.83 -7.07
CA ALA A 205 -16.98 12.82 -6.80
C ALA A 205 -17.33 14.04 -5.96
N GLU A 206 -18.47 14.67 -6.25
CA GLU A 206 -19.02 15.75 -5.46
C GLU A 206 -19.31 15.30 -4.02
N VAL A 207 -18.99 16.16 -3.05
CA VAL A 207 -19.39 15.97 -1.65
C VAL A 207 -20.26 17.15 -1.22
N CYS A 208 -21.12 16.94 -0.24
CA CYS A 208 -22.13 17.92 0.20
C CYS A 208 -21.52 19.04 1.08
N ASP A 209 -20.41 19.63 0.65
CA ASP A 209 -19.69 20.72 1.35
C ASP A 209 -19.96 22.11 0.73
N GLY A 210 -20.66 22.14 -0.40
CA GLY A 210 -21.00 23.37 -1.13
C GLY A 210 -19.86 23.94 -1.96
N LYS A 211 -18.90 23.11 -2.33
CA LYS A 211 -17.84 23.41 -3.29
C LYS A 211 -17.96 22.48 -4.49
N ASP A 212 -17.48 22.97 -5.63
CA ASP A 212 -17.29 22.19 -6.85
C ASP A 212 -16.00 21.37 -6.67
N ASN A 213 -16.18 20.09 -6.33
CA ASN A 213 -15.10 19.14 -6.01
C ASN A 213 -14.50 18.51 -7.27
N ASP A 214 -15.27 18.39 -8.34
CA ASP A 214 -14.85 17.79 -9.60
C ASP A 214 -14.44 18.81 -10.67
N CYS A 215 -14.55 20.10 -10.35
CA CYS A 215 -14.20 21.23 -11.20
C CYS A 215 -14.97 21.29 -12.53
N ASP A 216 -16.16 20.70 -12.64
CA ASP A 216 -16.98 20.71 -13.87
C ASP A 216 -17.86 21.98 -14.01
N GLY A 217 -17.90 22.82 -12.96
CA GLY A 217 -18.69 24.05 -12.88
C GLY A 217 -20.06 23.89 -12.23
N ILE A 218 -20.38 22.70 -11.70
CA ILE A 218 -21.57 22.37 -10.93
C ILE A 218 -21.15 22.20 -9.47
N VAL A 219 -21.68 23.04 -8.58
CA VAL A 219 -21.23 23.10 -7.19
C VAL A 219 -21.71 21.90 -6.35
N GLN A 220 -22.79 21.23 -6.75
CA GLN A 220 -23.33 19.99 -6.16
C GLN A 220 -24.19 19.29 -7.22
N ASP A 221 -23.98 18.00 -7.45
CA ASP A 221 -24.95 17.16 -8.19
C ASP A 221 -26.00 16.68 -7.18
N ASP A 222 -26.98 17.54 -6.86
CA ASP A 222 -28.15 17.22 -6.02
C ASP A 222 -29.13 16.27 -6.75
N ARG A 223 -28.62 15.30 -7.52
CA ARG A 223 -29.43 14.40 -8.35
C ARG A 223 -29.76 13.15 -7.56
N ASP A 224 -31.03 13.06 -7.18
CA ASP A 224 -31.76 11.84 -6.83
C ASP A 224 -31.73 10.86 -8.04
N ASP A 225 -30.79 9.91 -8.01
CA ASP A 225 -30.46 9.02 -9.13
C ASP A 225 -31.40 7.81 -9.23
N ASP A 226 -31.88 7.31 -8.09
CA ASP A 226 -32.84 6.20 -8.01
C ASP A 226 -34.33 6.64 -8.05
N GLY A 227 -34.62 7.91 -7.77
CA GLY A 227 -35.94 8.51 -7.87
C GLY A 227 -36.84 8.37 -6.64
N ASP A 228 -36.31 8.09 -5.46
CA ASP A 228 -37.09 7.96 -4.22
C ASP A 228 -37.45 9.32 -3.57
N GLY A 229 -36.79 10.40 -4.02
CA GLY A 229 -37.01 11.77 -3.59
C GLY A 229 -35.98 12.31 -2.60
N PHE A 230 -34.94 11.53 -2.27
CA PHE A 230 -33.77 11.94 -1.52
C PHE A 230 -32.53 11.77 -2.41
N SER A 231 -31.62 12.75 -2.38
CA SER A 231 -30.27 12.59 -2.92
C SER A 231 -29.30 12.26 -1.77
N LEU A 232 -28.08 11.84 -2.08
CA LEU A 232 -27.00 11.67 -1.09
C LEU A 232 -26.87 12.87 -0.15
N CYS A 233 -27.06 14.09 -0.66
CA CYS A 233 -26.99 15.33 0.12
C CYS A 233 -28.24 15.65 0.95
N ASP A 234 -29.39 15.07 0.61
CA ASP A 234 -30.63 15.15 1.39
C ASP A 234 -30.73 14.05 2.48
N GLY A 235 -29.69 13.23 2.62
CA GLY A 235 -29.52 12.25 3.69
C GLY A 235 -29.62 10.80 3.22
N ASP A 236 -29.81 10.56 1.93
CA ASP A 236 -29.74 9.23 1.34
C ASP A 236 -28.39 8.55 1.64
N CYS A 237 -28.42 7.25 1.88
CA CYS A 237 -27.23 6.47 2.18
C CYS A 237 -26.74 5.61 1.01
N ASP A 238 -27.55 5.41 -0.03
CA ASP A 238 -27.20 4.77 -1.30
C ASP A 238 -28.10 5.29 -2.44
N ASP A 239 -27.70 6.40 -3.08
CA ASP A 239 -28.44 7.12 -4.14
C ASP A 239 -28.66 6.28 -5.44
N ASP A 240 -28.18 5.04 -5.46
CA ASP A 240 -28.41 4.04 -6.51
C ASP A 240 -29.51 3.01 -6.14
N ASP A 241 -30.06 3.02 -4.91
CA ASP A 241 -31.07 2.07 -4.41
C ASP A 241 -32.29 2.74 -3.76
N ASP A 242 -33.42 2.69 -4.47
CA ASP A 242 -34.73 3.29 -4.14
C ASP A 242 -35.41 2.85 -2.82
N ARG A 243 -34.67 2.09 -2.01
CA ARG A 243 -35.04 1.60 -0.69
C ARG A 243 -34.19 2.21 0.42
N ALA A 244 -33.14 2.98 0.14
CA ALA A 244 -32.14 3.42 1.10
C ALA A 244 -32.26 4.92 1.42
N TRP A 245 -33.38 5.34 2.02
CA TRP A 245 -33.66 6.75 2.32
C TRP A 245 -34.02 7.04 3.79
N PRO A 246 -33.73 8.26 4.27
CA PRO A 246 -33.98 8.67 5.66
C PRO A 246 -35.39 8.40 6.18
N GLY A 247 -35.51 7.46 7.12
CA GLY A 247 -36.76 7.11 7.79
C GLY A 247 -37.71 6.25 6.95
N ASN A 248 -37.18 5.50 5.98
CA ASN A 248 -37.89 4.37 5.38
C ASN A 248 -38.21 3.28 6.41
N VAL A 249 -38.91 2.23 5.98
CA VAL A 249 -39.13 1.03 6.78
C VAL A 249 -38.01 0.04 6.49
N GLU A 250 -37.25 -0.29 7.53
CA GLU A 250 -36.29 -1.40 7.53
C GLU A 250 -36.96 -2.73 7.17
N VAL A 251 -36.28 -3.50 6.33
CA VAL A 251 -36.62 -4.87 5.95
C VAL A 251 -35.35 -5.70 5.92
N CYS A 252 -35.44 -6.99 6.22
CA CYS A 252 -34.27 -7.88 6.28
C CYS A 252 -33.70 -8.21 4.88
N ASP A 253 -33.05 -7.24 4.25
CA ASP A 253 -32.44 -7.34 2.92
C ASP A 253 -30.97 -6.92 2.87
N TYR A 254 -30.35 -6.70 4.04
CA TYR A 254 -28.96 -6.30 4.24
C TYR A 254 -28.63 -4.90 3.71
N VAL A 255 -29.66 -4.07 3.52
CA VAL A 255 -29.54 -2.65 3.23
C VAL A 255 -29.94 -1.88 4.48
N ASP A 256 -29.26 -0.77 4.75
CA ASP A 256 -29.74 0.24 5.71
C ASP A 256 -30.84 1.03 4.99
N ASN A 257 -32.07 0.48 4.99
CA ASN A 257 -33.18 1.05 4.24
C ASN A 257 -33.57 2.43 4.78
N ASP A 258 -33.43 2.67 6.08
CA ASP A 258 -33.87 3.90 6.73
C ASP A 258 -32.74 4.92 7.01
N CYS A 259 -31.52 4.59 6.59
CA CYS A 259 -30.29 5.37 6.76
C CYS A 259 -30.01 5.78 8.21
N SER A 260 -30.39 4.93 9.17
CA SER A 260 -30.13 5.13 10.60
C SER A 260 -28.69 4.81 10.99
N GLY A 261 -27.94 4.12 10.11
CA GLY A 261 -26.60 3.60 10.35
C GLY A 261 -26.60 2.18 10.92
N GLY A 262 -27.76 1.56 11.11
CA GLY A 262 -27.95 0.14 11.38
C GLY A 262 -28.40 -0.58 10.11
N ILE A 263 -27.81 -1.74 9.80
CA ILE A 263 -28.33 -2.60 8.73
C ILE A 263 -29.30 -3.58 9.37
N ASP A 264 -30.52 -3.70 8.82
CA ASP A 264 -31.54 -4.65 9.25
C ASP A 264 -31.88 -4.53 10.77
N ASP A 265 -31.91 -3.31 11.31
CA ASP A 265 -31.94 -3.01 12.76
C ASP A 265 -33.36 -2.96 13.36
N LEU A 266 -34.26 -3.81 12.85
CA LEU A 266 -35.62 -4.03 13.36
C LEU A 266 -35.64 -4.60 14.79
N ASP A 267 -35.53 -3.73 15.80
CA ASP A 267 -35.63 -4.04 17.24
C ASP A 267 -36.87 -3.35 17.84
N GLY A 268 -38.01 -4.06 17.83
CA GLY A 268 -39.33 -3.55 18.17
C GLY A 268 -39.55 -3.30 19.66
N ASP A 269 -38.87 -4.04 20.52
CA ASP A 269 -39.01 -3.97 21.98
C ASP A 269 -37.80 -3.37 22.72
N GLY A 270 -36.69 -3.15 22.01
CA GLY A 270 -35.50 -2.44 22.48
C GLY A 270 -34.53 -3.30 23.29
N ASP A 271 -34.53 -4.62 23.10
CA ASP A 271 -33.62 -5.54 23.78
C ASP A 271 -32.22 -5.64 23.13
N GLY A 272 -32.06 -5.04 21.96
CA GLY A 272 -30.82 -4.97 21.19
C GLY A 272 -30.62 -6.12 20.19
N PHE A 273 -31.62 -6.95 19.94
CA PHE A 273 -31.62 -7.99 18.92
C PHE A 273 -32.68 -7.73 17.86
N SER A 274 -32.31 -7.91 16.59
CA SER A 274 -33.26 -7.67 15.50
C SER A 274 -34.09 -8.92 15.20
N SER A 275 -35.33 -8.70 14.77
CA SER A 275 -36.24 -9.77 14.33
C SER A 275 -35.87 -10.38 12.98
N CYS A 276 -34.79 -9.90 12.36
CA CYS A 276 -34.28 -10.49 11.14
C CYS A 276 -33.71 -11.89 11.35
N PRO A 277 -33.71 -12.76 10.31
CA PRO A 277 -33.23 -14.14 10.43
C PRO A 277 -31.79 -14.27 10.94
N SER A 278 -30.98 -13.21 10.78
CA SER A 278 -29.63 -13.05 11.30
C SER A 278 -29.58 -12.46 12.72
N GLY A 279 -30.55 -11.65 13.15
CA GLY A 279 -30.62 -10.99 14.46
C GLY A 279 -31.10 -11.92 15.59
N GLY A 280 -31.80 -13.00 15.24
CA GLY A 280 -32.00 -14.15 16.11
C GLY A 280 -32.98 -13.94 17.27
N ASP A 281 -33.69 -12.82 17.30
CA ASP A 281 -34.78 -12.56 18.22
C ASP A 281 -35.94 -13.58 18.02
N CYS A 282 -36.44 -14.09 19.14
CA CYS A 282 -37.51 -15.07 19.15
C CYS A 282 -38.92 -14.42 19.22
N ASP A 283 -39.06 -13.18 19.72
CA ASP A 283 -40.35 -12.46 19.78
C ASP A 283 -40.16 -10.92 19.95
N ASP A 284 -40.21 -10.19 18.83
CA ASP A 284 -39.94 -8.74 18.68
C ASP A 284 -40.94 -7.80 19.40
N ASP A 285 -41.88 -8.39 20.14
CA ASP A 285 -42.85 -7.70 20.98
C ASP A 285 -42.59 -7.94 22.50
N ASP A 286 -41.61 -8.78 22.87
CA ASP A 286 -41.31 -9.20 24.25
C ASP A 286 -39.79 -9.18 24.56
N PRO A 287 -39.29 -8.17 25.30
CA PRO A 287 -37.84 -7.95 25.49
C PRO A 287 -37.16 -8.98 26.41
N ASP A 288 -37.92 -9.95 26.94
CA ASP A 288 -37.39 -11.11 27.66
C ASP A 288 -37.20 -12.34 26.73
N ALA A 289 -37.66 -12.28 25.47
CA ALA A 289 -37.64 -13.35 24.48
C ALA A 289 -36.45 -13.25 23.50
N HIS A 290 -35.33 -12.77 24.01
CA HIS A 290 -34.14 -12.48 23.23
C HIS A 290 -33.13 -13.62 23.21
N PRO A 291 -32.24 -13.70 22.20
CA PRO A 291 -31.18 -14.69 22.16
C PRO A 291 -30.10 -14.42 23.22
N VAL A 292 -29.35 -15.47 23.57
CA VAL A 292 -28.22 -15.38 24.48
C VAL A 292 -26.93 -15.13 23.69
N LEU A 293 -26.25 -14.02 23.95
CA LEU A 293 -25.06 -13.60 23.24
C LEU A 293 -23.76 -14.12 23.88
N VAL A 294 -22.83 -14.54 23.02
CA VAL A 294 -21.50 -15.05 23.39
C VAL A 294 -20.40 -14.25 22.70
N ASP A 295 -19.44 -13.75 23.48
CA ASP A 295 -18.28 -12.98 23.00
C ASP A 295 -17.00 -13.44 23.72
N ALA A 296 -15.99 -13.89 22.97
CA ALA A 296 -14.73 -14.40 23.52
C ALA A 296 -13.96 -13.33 24.32
N ALA A 297 -14.22 -12.05 24.04
CA ALA A 297 -13.63 -10.91 24.73
C ALA A 297 -14.39 -10.50 26.01
N ALA A 298 -15.56 -11.11 26.29
CA ALA A 298 -16.38 -10.78 27.44
C ALA A 298 -15.70 -11.09 28.79
N ASP A 299 -16.15 -10.36 29.82
CA ASP A 299 -15.76 -10.59 31.20
C ASP A 299 -16.33 -11.91 31.75
N LEU A 300 -15.70 -12.44 32.79
CA LEU A 300 -16.21 -13.62 33.49
C LEU A 300 -17.49 -13.26 34.26
N GLY A 301 -18.62 -13.86 33.87
CA GLY A 301 -19.91 -13.69 34.55
C GLY A 301 -20.88 -12.72 33.90
N GLY A 302 -20.78 -12.51 32.58
CA GLY A 302 -21.87 -11.91 31.81
C GLY A 302 -23.20 -12.67 31.97
N ASP A 303 -24.30 -12.05 31.57
CA ASP A 303 -25.65 -12.58 31.64
C ASP A 303 -26.24 -12.96 30.27
N GLY A 304 -25.50 -12.70 29.19
CA GLY A 304 -25.90 -13.07 27.83
C GLY A 304 -26.63 -11.97 27.07
N THR A 305 -26.78 -10.78 27.65
CA THR A 305 -27.29 -9.59 26.95
C THR A 305 -26.23 -8.98 26.02
N VAL A 306 -26.63 -8.05 25.15
CA VAL A 306 -25.71 -7.27 24.30
C VAL A 306 -24.65 -6.51 25.11
N ASP A 307 -25.05 -5.99 26.28
CA ASP A 307 -24.20 -5.21 27.19
C ASP A 307 -23.26 -6.09 28.05
N ALA A 308 -23.68 -7.32 28.36
CA ALA A 308 -22.92 -8.24 29.20
C ALA A 308 -22.96 -9.68 28.65
N PRO A 309 -22.37 -9.93 27.47
CA PRO A 309 -22.39 -11.25 26.85
C PRO A 309 -21.69 -12.32 27.69
N PHE A 310 -22.09 -13.58 27.52
CA PHE A 310 -21.33 -14.69 28.09
C PHE A 310 -20.00 -14.85 27.36
N ARG A 311 -18.98 -15.32 28.09
CA ARG A 311 -17.68 -15.61 27.50
C ARG A 311 -17.62 -16.97 26.80
N SER A 312 -18.46 -17.92 27.22
CA SER A 312 -18.43 -19.30 26.73
C SER A 312 -19.79 -19.75 26.24
N ILE A 313 -19.79 -20.58 25.19
CA ILE A 313 -21.01 -21.22 24.66
C ILE A 313 -21.63 -22.14 25.72
N GLY A 314 -20.82 -22.80 26.55
CA GLY A 314 -21.30 -23.66 27.62
C GLY A 314 -22.10 -22.92 28.70
N ASP A 315 -21.64 -21.73 29.10
CA ASP A 315 -22.37 -20.91 30.08
C ASP A 315 -23.69 -20.38 29.48
N ALA A 316 -23.66 -19.93 28.23
CA ALA A 316 -24.85 -19.51 27.49
C ALA A 316 -25.87 -20.64 27.33
N PHE A 317 -25.41 -21.84 26.97
CA PHE A 317 -26.29 -23.01 26.88
C PHE A 317 -26.92 -23.38 28.24
N ALA A 318 -26.16 -23.22 29.32
CA ALA A 318 -26.66 -23.49 30.67
C ALA A 318 -27.64 -22.42 31.19
N SER A 319 -27.67 -21.22 30.60
CA SER A 319 -28.57 -20.13 30.99
C SER A 319 -29.92 -20.16 30.29
N LEU A 320 -30.07 -20.93 29.20
CA LEU A 320 -31.33 -21.03 28.46
C LEU A 320 -32.48 -21.48 29.39
N ASP A 321 -33.58 -20.74 29.37
CA ASP A 321 -34.75 -20.98 30.21
C ASP A 321 -35.98 -21.48 29.43
N GLY A 322 -35.88 -21.52 28.10
CA GLY A 322 -36.92 -21.96 27.18
C GLY A 322 -37.76 -20.84 26.57
N THR A 323 -37.54 -19.58 26.96
CA THR A 323 -38.22 -18.41 26.38
C THR A 323 -37.71 -18.17 24.96
N CYS A 324 -36.39 -18.06 24.80
CA CYS A 324 -35.70 -18.11 23.53
C CYS A 324 -34.57 -19.14 23.60
N ASN A 325 -34.53 -20.08 22.67
CA ASN A 325 -33.51 -21.14 22.62
C ASN A 325 -32.45 -20.86 21.56
N THR A 326 -32.08 -19.59 21.40
CA THR A 326 -31.10 -19.13 20.43
C THR A 326 -29.85 -18.64 21.15
N ILE A 327 -28.69 -19.11 20.69
CA ILE A 327 -27.38 -18.63 21.12
C ILE A 327 -26.71 -17.99 19.91
N MET A 328 -26.39 -16.71 20.04
CA MET A 328 -25.64 -15.96 19.05
C MET A 328 -24.17 -15.86 19.46
N VAL A 329 -23.28 -16.12 18.52
CA VAL A 329 -21.84 -16.18 18.79
C VAL A 329 -21.13 -15.15 17.94
N ARG A 330 -20.49 -14.18 18.60
CA ARG A 330 -19.62 -13.21 17.93
C ARG A 330 -18.32 -13.86 17.47
N ARG A 331 -17.61 -13.15 16.60
CA ARG A 331 -16.29 -13.55 16.11
C ARG A 331 -15.36 -14.02 17.24
N GLY A 332 -14.68 -15.13 17.02
CA GLY A 332 -13.78 -15.69 18.03
C GLY A 332 -13.58 -17.19 17.90
N SER A 333 -12.85 -17.74 18.88
CA SER A 333 -12.66 -19.18 19.01
C SER A 333 -13.19 -19.66 20.35
N TYR A 334 -14.01 -20.70 20.30
CA TYR A 334 -14.78 -21.22 21.42
C TYR A 334 -14.63 -22.72 21.50
N GLU A 335 -14.63 -23.26 22.72
CA GLU A 335 -14.76 -24.70 22.95
C GLU A 335 -16.18 -25.00 23.43
N ALA A 336 -16.81 -26.03 22.88
CA ALA A 336 -18.16 -26.44 23.25
C ALA A 336 -18.33 -27.97 23.23
N GLU A 337 -19.17 -28.47 24.15
CA GLU A 337 -19.64 -29.84 24.23
C GLU A 337 -21.09 -29.79 24.75
N LEU A 338 -22.05 -29.75 23.83
CA LEU A 338 -23.46 -29.52 24.12
C LEU A 338 -24.28 -30.80 23.91
N ALA A 339 -25.10 -31.14 24.89
CA ALA A 339 -26.01 -32.29 24.84
C ALA A 339 -27.46 -31.79 24.83
N VAL A 340 -28.15 -31.99 23.70
CA VAL A 340 -29.53 -31.58 23.47
C VAL A 340 -30.42 -32.82 23.45
N ALA A 341 -31.06 -33.13 24.58
CA ALA A 341 -31.98 -34.26 24.73
C ALA A 341 -33.43 -33.75 24.66
N GLY A 342 -34.04 -33.82 23.48
CA GLY A 342 -35.32 -33.16 23.19
C GLY A 342 -35.21 -31.63 23.08
N GLY A 343 -36.31 -30.96 22.75
CA GLY A 343 -36.36 -29.50 22.64
C GLY A 343 -35.71 -28.94 21.38
N THR A 344 -35.50 -27.62 21.36
CA THR A 344 -34.93 -26.88 20.23
C THR A 344 -33.69 -26.11 20.68
N LEU A 345 -32.70 -25.97 19.79
CA LEU A 345 -31.57 -25.06 19.97
C LEU A 345 -31.20 -24.45 18.62
N THR A 346 -30.99 -23.14 18.58
CA THR A 346 -30.31 -22.46 17.47
C THR A 346 -28.94 -21.99 17.96
N LEU A 347 -27.88 -22.34 17.24
CA LEU A 347 -26.52 -21.86 17.47
C LEU A 347 -26.02 -21.18 16.20
N ALA A 348 -25.86 -19.85 16.24
CA ALA A 348 -25.60 -19.06 15.04
C ALA A 348 -24.44 -18.08 15.23
N GLY A 349 -23.63 -17.89 14.18
CA GLY A 349 -22.70 -16.77 14.10
C GLY A 349 -23.46 -15.46 13.90
N THR A 350 -22.95 -14.35 14.45
CA THR A 350 -23.53 -13.01 14.23
C THR A 350 -23.22 -12.43 12.86
N GLU A 351 -22.33 -13.06 12.10
CA GLU A 351 -21.89 -12.62 10.76
C GLU A 351 -22.16 -13.75 9.75
N GLU A 352 -22.39 -13.42 8.48
CA GLU A 352 -22.63 -14.43 7.44
C GLU A 352 -21.39 -15.26 7.12
N ASP A 353 -20.19 -14.68 7.20
CA ASP A 353 -18.96 -15.42 6.96
C ASP A 353 -18.70 -16.40 8.13
N PRO A 354 -18.84 -17.72 7.92
CA PRO A 354 -18.66 -18.70 8.99
C PRO A 354 -17.24 -18.68 9.56
N ALA A 355 -16.23 -18.25 8.79
CA ALA A 355 -14.83 -18.23 9.22
C ALA A 355 -14.57 -17.28 10.40
N THR A 356 -15.51 -16.38 10.69
CA THR A 356 -15.45 -15.47 11.83
C THR A 356 -15.57 -16.18 13.17
N VAL A 357 -16.27 -17.32 13.23
CA VAL A 357 -16.53 -18.07 14.47
C VAL A 357 -16.03 -19.51 14.37
N LEU A 358 -15.01 -19.83 15.16
CA LEU A 358 -14.44 -21.17 15.25
C LEU A 358 -14.89 -21.88 16.52
N VAL A 359 -15.69 -22.93 16.38
CA VAL A 359 -16.11 -23.79 17.51
C VAL A 359 -15.35 -25.11 17.47
N THR A 360 -14.63 -25.40 18.56
CA THR A 360 -13.85 -26.61 18.75
C THR A 360 -14.47 -27.54 19.78
N ALA A 361 -14.19 -28.85 19.68
CA ALA A 361 -14.53 -29.79 20.74
C ALA A 361 -13.36 -29.99 21.72
N PRO A 362 -13.63 -30.35 22.98
CA PRO A 362 -12.63 -30.94 23.87
C PRO A 362 -11.99 -32.19 23.27
N ALA A 363 -10.78 -32.53 23.72
CA ALA A 363 -10.03 -33.67 23.18
C ALA A 363 -10.80 -35.00 23.32
N GLY A 364 -11.12 -35.62 22.18
CA GLY A 364 -11.85 -36.89 22.10
C GLY A 364 -13.37 -36.77 22.25
N ALA A 365 -13.90 -35.55 22.28
CA ALA A 365 -15.33 -35.25 22.36
C ALA A 365 -15.90 -34.82 20.99
N ARG A 366 -17.22 -34.61 20.99
CA ARG A 366 -18.01 -33.98 19.93
C ARG A 366 -18.46 -32.60 20.38
N ILE A 367 -18.85 -31.75 19.45
CA ILE A 367 -19.38 -30.41 19.75
C ILE A 367 -20.86 -30.51 20.13
N LEU A 368 -21.64 -31.31 19.39
CA LEU A 368 -23.08 -31.48 19.59
C LEU A 368 -23.45 -32.96 19.66
N ASP A 369 -24.24 -33.32 20.67
CA ASP A 369 -24.97 -34.59 20.78
C ASP A 369 -26.46 -34.31 20.87
N VAL A 370 -27.23 -34.74 19.87
CA VAL A 370 -28.67 -34.45 19.76
C VAL A 370 -29.45 -35.76 19.82
N THR A 371 -30.31 -35.89 20.82
CA THR A 371 -31.02 -37.15 21.08
C THR A 371 -32.47 -36.88 21.48
N ASP A 372 -33.25 -37.96 21.65
CA ASP A 372 -34.60 -37.93 22.22
C ASP A 372 -35.57 -36.96 21.52
N GLY A 373 -35.44 -36.81 20.19
CA GLY A 373 -36.30 -35.92 19.39
C GLY A 373 -35.87 -34.45 19.43
N GLY A 374 -34.66 -34.15 19.90
CA GLY A 374 -34.10 -32.80 19.84
C GLY A 374 -33.99 -32.29 18.39
N SER A 375 -34.12 -30.97 18.23
CA SER A 375 -34.03 -30.28 16.94
C SER A 375 -33.03 -29.14 17.04
N VAL A 376 -31.91 -29.23 16.32
CA VAL A 376 -30.84 -28.22 16.39
C VAL A 376 -30.64 -27.56 15.04
N THR A 377 -30.58 -26.23 15.05
CA THR A 377 -30.20 -25.40 13.92
C THR A 377 -28.81 -24.83 14.16
N VAL A 378 -27.90 -24.96 13.19
CA VAL A 378 -26.56 -24.38 13.23
C VAL A 378 -26.37 -23.50 11.98
N ARG A 379 -25.95 -22.25 12.17
CA ARG A 379 -25.81 -21.27 11.07
C ARG A 379 -24.48 -20.54 11.13
N HIS A 380 -23.77 -20.44 10.00
CA HIS A 380 -22.60 -19.56 9.84
C HIS A 380 -21.50 -19.76 10.89
N LEU A 381 -21.07 -21.01 11.12
CA LEU A 381 -19.97 -21.34 12.03
C LEU A 381 -18.97 -22.28 11.35
N VAL A 382 -17.71 -22.25 11.81
CA VAL A 382 -16.76 -23.35 11.58
C VAL A 382 -16.78 -24.30 12.77
N LEU A 383 -17.12 -25.56 12.53
CA LEU A 383 -17.05 -26.66 13.48
C LEU A 383 -15.81 -27.52 13.19
N THR A 384 -14.85 -27.55 14.12
CA THR A 384 -13.56 -28.23 13.93
C THR A 384 -13.11 -29.03 15.15
N GLY A 385 -12.17 -29.95 14.94
CA GLY A 385 -11.49 -30.66 16.03
C GLY A 385 -12.35 -31.66 16.80
N GLY A 386 -13.58 -31.91 16.36
CA GLY A 386 -14.39 -33.03 16.83
C GLY A 386 -13.67 -34.35 16.56
N SER A 387 -13.53 -35.20 17.57
CA SER A 387 -12.72 -36.43 17.49
C SER A 387 -13.34 -37.57 18.30
N ALA A 388 -14.65 -37.75 18.21
CA ALA A 388 -15.36 -38.73 19.00
C ALA A 388 -14.94 -40.18 18.68
N GLY A 389 -14.86 -41.03 19.71
CA GLY A 389 -14.55 -42.46 19.53
C GLY A 389 -15.71 -43.30 18.99
N SER A 390 -16.85 -42.69 18.70
CA SER A 390 -18.06 -43.27 18.11
C SER A 390 -18.54 -42.39 16.96
N ASP A 391 -19.73 -42.64 16.42
CA ASP A 391 -20.28 -41.94 15.26
C ASP A 391 -20.36 -40.42 15.44
N GLY A 392 -20.16 -39.67 14.36
CA GLY A 392 -20.22 -38.21 14.32
C GLY A 392 -19.01 -37.55 14.99
N GLY A 393 -18.04 -37.03 14.25
CA GLY A 393 -16.88 -36.38 14.89
C GLY A 393 -17.25 -35.08 15.58
N ALA A 394 -17.94 -34.18 14.87
CA ALA A 394 -18.39 -32.89 15.38
C ALA A 394 -19.83 -32.96 15.92
N ILE A 395 -20.75 -33.60 15.19
CA ILE A 395 -22.17 -33.69 15.54
C ILE A 395 -22.65 -35.12 15.43
N HIS A 396 -23.40 -35.58 16.44
CA HIS A 396 -24.19 -36.80 16.36
C HIS A 396 -25.65 -36.50 16.66
N ALA A 397 -26.55 -37.08 15.88
CA ALA A 397 -27.99 -36.99 16.07
C ALA A 397 -28.67 -38.37 15.94
N ASP A 398 -29.39 -38.81 16.97
CA ASP A 398 -30.14 -40.08 16.95
C ASP A 398 -31.61 -39.85 17.34
N GLY A 399 -32.52 -40.20 16.43
CA GLY A 399 -33.94 -39.91 16.57
C GLY A 399 -34.26 -38.41 16.55
N SER A 400 -33.40 -37.61 15.93
CA SER A 400 -33.34 -36.15 16.09
C SER A 400 -33.19 -35.41 14.76
N ASN A 401 -33.40 -34.09 14.78
CA ASN A 401 -33.42 -33.25 13.58
C ASN A 401 -32.26 -32.25 13.60
N LEU A 402 -31.59 -32.10 12.46
CA LEU A 402 -30.54 -31.11 12.24
C LEU A 402 -30.87 -30.23 11.04
N VAL A 403 -30.67 -28.93 11.21
CA VAL A 403 -30.67 -27.94 10.14
C VAL A 403 -29.30 -27.25 10.16
N LEU A 404 -28.55 -27.36 9.07
CA LEU A 404 -27.22 -26.80 8.91
C LEU A 404 -27.24 -25.83 7.73
N ASP A 405 -26.88 -24.57 7.96
CA ASP A 405 -26.94 -23.51 6.95
C ASP A 405 -25.64 -22.70 6.93
N GLY A 406 -24.92 -22.73 5.81
CA GLY A 406 -23.63 -22.06 5.65
C GLY A 406 -22.56 -22.51 6.68
N VAL A 407 -22.64 -23.74 7.19
CA VAL A 407 -21.71 -24.27 8.21
C VAL A 407 -20.50 -24.92 7.53
N GLN A 408 -19.31 -24.70 8.09
CA GLN A 408 -18.09 -25.39 7.66
C GLN A 408 -17.64 -26.44 8.68
N PHE A 409 -17.42 -27.67 8.23
CA PHE A 409 -16.88 -28.77 9.02
C PHE A 409 -15.45 -29.05 8.57
N LEU A 410 -14.48 -28.70 9.41
CA LEU A 410 -13.06 -28.80 9.09
C LEU A 410 -12.36 -29.85 9.96
N GLY A 411 -11.69 -30.82 9.33
CA GLY A 411 -10.73 -31.69 10.02
C GLY A 411 -11.32 -32.50 11.18
N ASN A 412 -12.62 -32.81 11.15
CA ASN A 412 -13.26 -33.60 12.18
C ASN A 412 -13.03 -35.09 11.92
N SER A 413 -13.01 -35.89 13.00
CA SER A 413 -12.90 -37.33 12.87
C SER A 413 -13.81 -38.11 13.80
N SER A 414 -14.23 -39.29 13.36
CA SER A 414 -14.96 -40.25 14.18
C SER A 414 -14.29 -41.62 14.17
N GLY A 415 -14.41 -42.32 15.30
CA GLY A 415 -14.03 -43.73 15.44
C GLY A 415 -15.11 -44.71 14.96
N GLY A 416 -16.20 -44.20 14.38
CA GLY A 416 -17.30 -44.95 13.78
C GLY A 416 -17.68 -44.32 12.43
N ASP A 417 -18.97 -44.09 12.22
CA ASP A 417 -19.51 -43.49 11.00
C ASP A 417 -19.53 -41.95 11.07
N GLY A 418 -19.54 -41.26 9.93
CA GLY A 418 -19.75 -39.81 9.86
C GLY A 418 -18.62 -39.00 10.48
N GLY A 419 -17.53 -38.77 9.75
CA GLY A 419 -16.34 -38.12 10.31
C GLY A 419 -16.60 -36.71 10.83
N ALA A 420 -17.57 -35.99 10.25
CA ALA A 420 -18.10 -34.74 10.79
C ALA A 420 -19.48 -34.93 11.45
N VAL A 421 -20.44 -35.49 10.72
CA VAL A 421 -21.84 -35.55 11.13
C VAL A 421 -22.38 -36.97 10.97
N ALA A 422 -23.03 -37.49 12.01
CA ALA A 422 -23.78 -38.74 11.93
C ALA A 422 -25.24 -38.53 12.34
N VAL A 423 -26.19 -39.01 11.53
CA VAL A 423 -27.63 -38.89 11.78
C VAL A 423 -28.35 -40.22 11.61
N ALA A 424 -28.96 -40.72 12.68
CA ALA A 424 -29.77 -41.94 12.67
C ALA A 424 -31.25 -41.63 12.99
N SER A 425 -32.16 -42.25 12.24
CA SER A 425 -33.62 -42.20 12.49
C SER A 425 -34.20 -40.78 12.60
N GLY A 426 -33.67 -39.82 11.83
CA GLY A 426 -33.93 -38.39 12.00
C GLY A 426 -34.08 -37.62 10.68
N THR A 427 -33.96 -36.29 10.75
CA THR A 427 -33.87 -35.43 9.57
C THR A 427 -32.56 -34.65 9.54
N LEU A 428 -31.97 -34.50 8.36
CA LEU A 428 -30.80 -33.65 8.13
C LEU A 428 -31.09 -32.74 6.94
N SER A 429 -31.15 -31.43 7.19
CA SER A 429 -31.28 -30.40 6.16
C SER A 429 -29.96 -29.63 6.08
N LEU A 430 -29.38 -29.55 4.89
CA LEU A 430 -28.14 -28.82 4.60
C LEU A 430 -28.38 -27.80 3.50
N SER A 431 -27.82 -26.61 3.68
CA SER A 431 -27.82 -25.52 2.70
C SER A 431 -26.44 -24.88 2.70
N GLY A 432 -25.77 -24.85 1.55
CA GLY A 432 -24.48 -24.15 1.37
C GLY A 432 -23.36 -24.57 2.33
N CYS A 433 -23.38 -25.80 2.84
CA CYS A 433 -22.40 -26.27 3.83
C CYS A 433 -21.09 -26.71 3.17
N THR A 434 -19.98 -26.66 3.92
CA THR A 434 -18.68 -27.16 3.44
C THR A 434 -18.12 -28.23 4.38
N PHE A 435 -17.71 -29.36 3.84
CA PHE A 435 -17.07 -30.46 4.55
C PHE A 435 -15.67 -30.69 3.99
N LEU A 436 -14.66 -30.31 4.78
CA LEU A 436 -13.27 -30.35 4.37
C LEU A 436 -12.42 -31.22 5.31
N ASP A 437 -11.66 -32.14 4.73
CA ASP A 437 -10.65 -32.96 5.41
C ASP A 437 -11.22 -33.79 6.59
N ASN A 438 -12.49 -34.20 6.53
CA ASN A 438 -13.11 -35.01 7.60
C ASN A 438 -12.86 -36.51 7.38
N VAL A 439 -12.71 -37.25 8.48
CA VAL A 439 -12.31 -38.67 8.45
C VAL A 439 -13.18 -39.54 9.35
N ALA A 440 -13.82 -40.56 8.78
CA ALA A 440 -14.45 -41.67 9.51
C ALA A 440 -13.56 -42.92 9.43
N THR A 441 -13.47 -43.70 10.50
CA THR A 441 -12.82 -45.01 10.43
C THR A 441 -13.71 -46.06 9.77
N ASP A 442 -15.02 -45.95 9.95
CA ASP A 442 -16.03 -46.77 9.28
C ASP A 442 -16.61 -45.98 8.10
N ASP A 443 -17.91 -45.75 7.98
CA ASP A 443 -18.54 -45.26 6.75
C ASP A 443 -18.83 -43.73 6.78
N GLY A 444 -18.77 -43.06 5.63
CA GLY A 444 -19.14 -41.64 5.49
C GLY A 444 -18.12 -40.67 6.06
N GLY A 445 -17.05 -40.36 5.31
CA GLY A 445 -15.93 -39.55 5.83
C GLY A 445 -16.33 -38.15 6.30
N ALA A 446 -17.35 -37.55 5.70
CA ALA A 446 -17.99 -36.33 6.19
C ALA A 446 -19.31 -36.65 6.90
N ILE A 447 -20.25 -37.27 6.18
CA ILE A 447 -21.62 -37.49 6.66
C ILE A 447 -21.98 -38.96 6.56
N ALA A 448 -22.55 -39.50 7.64
CA ALA A 448 -23.28 -40.76 7.63
C ALA A 448 -24.74 -40.55 8.06
N ALA A 449 -25.68 -40.98 7.22
CA ALA A 449 -27.11 -40.91 7.49
C ALA A 449 -27.75 -42.31 7.39
N LEU A 450 -28.50 -42.70 8.41
CA LEU A 450 -29.05 -44.05 8.58
C LEU A 450 -30.56 -43.96 8.87
N SER A 451 -31.39 -44.54 8.00
CA SER A 451 -32.86 -44.54 8.14
C SER A 451 -33.45 -43.13 8.35
N SER A 452 -32.87 -42.14 7.68
CA SER A 452 -33.16 -40.72 7.87
C SER A 452 -33.73 -40.06 6.61
N ARG A 453 -34.31 -38.87 6.75
CA ARG A 453 -34.63 -37.98 5.64
C ARG A 453 -33.48 -36.97 5.48
N VAL A 454 -32.84 -36.91 4.32
CA VAL A 454 -31.72 -35.98 4.07
C VAL A 454 -32.03 -35.07 2.89
N ASP A 455 -32.00 -33.76 3.11
CA ASP A 455 -32.06 -32.74 2.08
C ASP A 455 -30.76 -31.96 2.09
N ASP A 456 -30.04 -31.97 0.97
CA ASP A 456 -28.79 -31.25 0.81
C ASP A 456 -28.84 -30.41 -0.46
N GLN A 457 -28.63 -29.10 -0.30
CA GLN A 457 -28.62 -28.11 -1.37
C GLN A 457 -27.28 -27.36 -1.35
N ASP A 458 -26.58 -27.43 -2.47
CA ASP A 458 -25.39 -26.63 -2.79
C ASP A 458 -24.22 -26.78 -1.80
N SER A 459 -24.10 -27.94 -1.14
CA SER A 459 -22.96 -28.22 -0.25
C SER A 459 -21.72 -28.72 -0.99
N THR A 460 -20.55 -28.42 -0.42
CA THR A 460 -19.24 -28.84 -0.94
C THR A 460 -18.58 -29.88 -0.03
N TYR A 461 -18.07 -30.95 -0.63
CA TYR A 461 -17.38 -32.05 0.05
C TYR A 461 -16.00 -32.25 -0.56
N ARG A 462 -14.95 -31.89 0.19
CA ARG A 462 -13.57 -31.99 -0.29
C ARG A 462 -12.65 -32.77 0.65
N ASN A 463 -11.81 -33.64 0.09
CA ASN A 463 -10.79 -34.38 0.83
C ASN A 463 -11.31 -35.23 2.00
N ASN A 464 -12.57 -35.66 1.96
CA ASN A 464 -13.11 -36.47 3.04
C ASN A 464 -12.76 -37.94 2.83
N ARG A 465 -12.59 -38.69 3.92
CA ARG A 465 -12.18 -40.09 3.88
C ARG A 465 -13.02 -40.99 4.77
N GLY A 466 -13.53 -42.09 4.20
CA GLY A 466 -14.23 -43.16 4.90
C GLY A 466 -13.92 -44.54 4.33
N ALA A 467 -14.45 -45.59 4.93
CA ALA A 467 -14.39 -46.96 4.42
C ALA A 467 -15.30 -47.09 3.19
N ARG A 468 -16.58 -46.69 3.30
CA ARG A 468 -17.47 -46.48 2.16
C ARG A 468 -17.98 -45.04 2.12
N GLY A 469 -18.30 -44.55 0.93
CA GLY A 469 -18.82 -43.20 0.73
C GLY A 469 -17.83 -42.17 1.26
N GLY A 470 -16.70 -41.98 0.57
CA GLY A 470 -15.55 -41.23 1.09
C GLY A 470 -15.92 -39.86 1.68
N ALA A 471 -16.95 -39.20 1.14
CA ALA A 471 -17.63 -38.09 1.81
C ALA A 471 -18.94 -38.52 2.48
N VAL A 472 -19.87 -39.08 1.72
CA VAL A 472 -21.27 -39.22 2.16
C VAL A 472 -21.74 -40.66 2.04
N VAL A 473 -22.39 -41.15 3.11
CA VAL A 473 -23.07 -42.44 3.16
C VAL A 473 -24.53 -42.26 3.56
N TRP A 474 -25.44 -42.74 2.71
CA TRP A 474 -26.88 -42.80 2.99
C TRP A 474 -27.37 -44.25 2.97
N GLU A 475 -27.81 -44.77 4.12
CA GLU A 475 -28.42 -46.10 4.21
C GLU A 475 -29.89 -46.03 4.59
N SER A 476 -30.75 -46.62 3.76
CA SER A 476 -32.20 -46.62 3.97
C SER A 476 -32.81 -45.22 4.11
N CYS A 477 -32.15 -44.21 3.53
CA CYS A 477 -32.61 -42.83 3.56
C CYS A 477 -33.61 -42.50 2.45
N SER A 478 -34.28 -41.38 2.60
CA SER A 478 -35.05 -40.74 1.52
C SER A 478 -34.56 -39.30 1.35
N GLY A 479 -34.71 -38.74 0.14
CA GLY A 479 -34.50 -37.31 -0.01
C GLY A 479 -33.83 -36.78 -1.25
N THR A 480 -33.25 -35.58 -1.12
CA THR A 480 -32.69 -34.82 -2.23
C THR A 480 -31.25 -34.44 -1.95
N LEU A 481 -30.39 -34.67 -2.94
CA LEU A 481 -29.05 -34.12 -3.01
C LEU A 481 -28.95 -33.33 -4.32
N SER A 482 -28.87 -32.00 -4.23
CA SER A 482 -28.90 -31.09 -5.36
C SER A 482 -27.74 -30.10 -5.31
N GLY A 483 -27.10 -29.85 -6.46
CA GLY A 483 -26.07 -28.80 -6.59
C GLY A 483 -24.74 -29.09 -5.88
N GLY A 484 -24.60 -30.28 -5.27
CA GLY A 484 -23.43 -30.62 -4.47
C GLY A 484 -22.15 -30.81 -5.28
N ARG A 485 -21.03 -30.31 -4.75
CA ARG A 485 -19.69 -30.49 -5.32
C ARG A 485 -18.89 -31.49 -4.49
N PHE A 486 -18.37 -32.54 -5.12
CA PHE A 486 -17.50 -33.53 -4.49
C PHE A 486 -16.13 -33.54 -5.17
N GLU A 487 -15.07 -33.32 -4.40
CA GLU A 487 -13.71 -33.21 -4.89
C GLU A 487 -12.75 -34.00 -4.00
N ASP A 488 -11.88 -34.82 -4.59
CA ASP A 488 -10.78 -35.49 -3.90
C ASP A 488 -11.17 -36.35 -2.67
N ASN A 489 -12.41 -36.86 -2.66
CA ASN A 489 -12.88 -37.73 -1.59
C ASN A 489 -12.42 -39.18 -1.81
N GLU A 490 -12.00 -39.84 -0.73
CA GLU A 490 -11.38 -41.18 -0.79
C GLU A 490 -12.19 -42.20 0.03
N ALA A 491 -12.53 -43.33 -0.60
CA ALA A 491 -13.08 -44.50 0.07
C ALA A 491 -12.08 -45.66 0.03
N ILE A 492 -11.99 -46.43 1.14
CA ILE A 492 -11.13 -47.62 1.21
C ILE A 492 -11.74 -48.80 0.43
N ASP A 493 -13.05 -48.99 0.57
CA ASP A 493 -13.77 -50.14 0.04
C ASP A 493 -14.62 -49.75 -1.19
N ASP A 494 -15.67 -48.95 -1.02
CA ASP A 494 -16.64 -48.64 -2.08
C ASP A 494 -17.18 -47.20 -2.02
N GLY A 495 -17.58 -46.64 -3.17
CA GLY A 495 -18.21 -45.31 -3.25
C GLY A 495 -17.23 -44.16 -2.94
N GLY A 496 -16.28 -43.89 -3.84
CA GLY A 496 -15.20 -42.92 -3.63
C GLY A 496 -15.62 -41.58 -3.01
N ALA A 497 -16.73 -40.99 -3.46
CA ALA A 497 -17.32 -39.80 -2.85
C ALA A 497 -18.65 -40.07 -2.15
N LEU A 498 -19.56 -40.78 -2.81
CA LEU A 498 -20.92 -41.02 -2.35
C LEU A 498 -21.26 -42.51 -2.41
N TRP A 499 -21.85 -43.03 -1.33
CA TRP A 499 -22.39 -44.39 -1.26
C TRP A 499 -23.83 -44.34 -0.75
N VAL A 500 -24.77 -44.85 -1.55
CA VAL A 500 -26.19 -44.88 -1.21
C VAL A 500 -26.72 -46.29 -1.35
N VAL A 501 -27.33 -46.82 -0.28
CA VAL A 501 -27.87 -48.18 -0.25
C VAL A 501 -29.24 -48.24 0.43
N GLY A 502 -30.19 -48.91 -0.22
CA GLY A 502 -31.57 -48.94 0.25
C GLY A 502 -32.26 -47.58 0.14
N GLY A 503 -33.43 -47.45 0.76
CA GLY A 503 -34.21 -46.22 0.72
C GLY A 503 -35.29 -46.21 -0.36
N ASN A 504 -36.17 -45.21 -0.29
CA ASN A 504 -37.22 -44.93 -1.29
C ASN A 504 -37.23 -43.42 -1.55
N ASP A 505 -37.68 -43.00 -2.74
CA ASP A 505 -37.88 -41.59 -3.10
C ASP A 505 -36.61 -40.72 -2.93
N LEU A 506 -35.57 -41.10 -3.70
CA LEU A 506 -34.29 -40.39 -3.76
C LEU A 506 -34.18 -39.58 -5.06
N LEU A 507 -33.86 -38.30 -4.96
CA LEU A 507 -33.49 -37.43 -6.07
C LEU A 507 -32.03 -36.99 -5.90
N ILE A 508 -31.21 -37.27 -6.91
CA ILE A 508 -29.84 -36.76 -6.98
C ILE A 508 -29.71 -36.01 -8.31
N GLU A 509 -29.44 -34.72 -8.25
CA GLU A 509 -29.36 -33.88 -9.44
C GLU A 509 -28.27 -32.81 -9.33
N HIS A 510 -27.81 -32.33 -10.48
CA HIS A 510 -26.90 -31.19 -10.58
C HIS A 510 -25.58 -31.32 -9.77
N LEU A 511 -25.03 -32.53 -9.67
CA LEU A 511 -23.76 -32.75 -8.96
C LEU A 511 -22.53 -32.51 -9.84
N GLU A 512 -21.49 -31.98 -9.20
CA GLU A 512 -20.14 -31.92 -9.76
C GLU A 512 -19.22 -32.89 -9.05
N LEU A 513 -18.52 -33.76 -9.80
CA LEU A 513 -17.59 -34.76 -9.27
C LEU A 513 -16.20 -34.54 -9.87
N TRP A 514 -15.22 -34.29 -9.02
CA TRP A 514 -13.82 -34.01 -9.35
C TRP A 514 -12.89 -34.99 -8.64
N THR A 515 -11.68 -35.19 -9.18
CA THR A 515 -10.70 -36.21 -8.75
C THR A 515 -9.32 -35.64 -8.51
#